data_AF-A0A128F2A7-F1
#
_entry.id   AF-A0A128F2A7-F1
#
_cell.length_a   1.000
_cell.length_b   1.000
_cell.length_c   1.000
_cell.angle_alpha   90.00
_cell.angle_beta   90.00
_cell.angle_gamma   90.00
#
_symmetry.space_group_name_H-M   'P 1'
#
loop_
_entity.id
_entity.type
_entity.pdbx_description
1 polymer ?
#
loop_
_entity_poly.entity_id
_entity_poly.type
_entity_poly.pdbx_seq_one_letter_code
_entity_poly.pdbx_strand_id
1 'polypeptide(L)' 'MKLDRIEISGFRGIRRLSLSLDELTVLIGENAWGKSSLLNN' A
#
# COMPACT_ATOMS: atom_id res chain seq x y z
N MET A 1 -15.46 8.20 0.78
CA MET A 1 -14.61 7.77 1.91
C MET A 1 -13.21 8.32 1.66
N LYS A 2 -12.59 9.02 2.62
CA LYS A 2 -11.21 9.51 2.52
C LYS A 2 -10.30 8.54 3.27
N LEU A 3 -9.20 8.13 2.65
CA LEU A 3 -8.17 7.29 3.29
C LEU A 3 -7.01 8.19 3.68
N ASP A 4 -6.64 8.22 4.96
CA ASP A 4 -5.52 9.04 5.45
C ASP A 4 -4.26 8.21 5.72
N ARG A 5 -4.40 6.89 5.95
CA ARG A 5 -3.28 6.00 6.30
C ARG A 5 -3.55 4.54 5.96
N ILE A 6 -2.50 3.82 5.56
CA ILE A 6 -2.46 2.36 5.39
C ILE A 6 -1.43 1.78 6.35
N GLU A 7 -1.83 0.77 7.12
CA GLU A 7 -0.95 -0.04 7.96
C GLU A 7 -1.11 -1.51 7.58
N ILE A 8 -0.01 -2.18 7.20
CA ILE A 8 0.01 -3.58 6.81
C ILE A 8 1.08 -4.32 7.59
N SER A 9 0.75 -5.53 8.03
CA SER A 9 1.72 -6.50 8.55
C SER A 9 1.44 -7.90 7.98
N GLY A 10 2.47 -8.53 7.43
CA GLY A 10 2.42 -9.93 6.97
C GLY A 10 1.45 -10.26 5.82
N PHE A 11 1.16 -9.33 4.90
CA PHE A 11 0.16 -9.54 3.83
C PHE A 11 0.78 -9.68 2.44
N ARG A 12 0.51 -10.79 1.73
CA ARG A 12 0.87 -11.02 0.31
C ARG A 12 2.29 -10.54 -0.07
N GLY A 13 3.28 -10.90 0.76
CA GLY A 13 4.70 -10.54 0.56
C GLY A 13 5.15 -9.23 1.24
N ILE A 14 4.20 -8.41 1.72
CA ILE A 14 4.47 -7.19 2.49
C ILE A 14 4.67 -7.57 3.96
N ARG A 15 5.91 -7.53 4.44
CA ARG A 15 6.24 -7.79 5.85
C ARG A 15 5.67 -6.71 6.78
N ARG A 16 5.96 -5.44 6.48
CA ARG A 16 5.42 -4.28 7.20
C ARG A 16 5.38 -3.07 6.26
N LEU A 17 4.28 -2.33 6.25
CA LEU A 17 4.13 -1.06 5.54
C LEU A 17 3.30 -0.09 6.39
N SER A 18 3.76 1.15 6.50
CA SER A 18 3.05 2.29 7.09
C SER A 18 3.13 3.42 6.08
N LEU A 19 2.00 3.84 5.52
CA LEU A 19 1.94 4.90 4.51
C LEU A 19 0.84 5.90 4.86
N SER A 20 1.21 7.19 4.97
CA SER A 20 0.24 8.29 4.97
C SER A 20 -0.20 8.58 3.54
N LEU A 21 -1.49 8.89 3.36
CA LEU A 21 -2.07 9.23 2.06
C LEU A 21 -2.54 10.69 2.07
N ASP A 22 -2.22 11.39 0.99
CA ASP A 22 -2.67 12.75 0.73
C ASP A 22 -3.70 12.76 -0.41
N GLU A 23 -4.10 13.94 -0.90
CA GLU A 23 -5.09 14.06 -1.99
C GLU A 23 -4.71 13.29 -3.25
N LEU A 24 -3.41 13.20 -3.54
CA LEU A 24 -2.85 12.36 -4.59
C LEU A 24 -1.62 11.61 -4.06
N THR A 25 -1.65 10.29 -4.12
CA THR A 25 -0.50 9.44 -3.80
C THR A 25 -0.25 8.49 -4.95
N VAL A 26 1.00 8.46 -5.45
CA VAL A 26 1.41 7.58 -6.56
C VAL A 26 2.34 6.51 -6.02
N LEU A 27 1.99 5.24 -6.24
CA LEU A 27 2.77 4.07 -5.82
C LEU A 27 3.64 3.57 -6.98
N ILE A 28 4.96 3.69 -6.85
CA ILE A 28 5.94 3.26 -7.86
C ILE A 28 6.83 2.17 -7.27
N GLY A 29 7.20 1.18 -8.08
CA GLY A 29 8.08 0.08 -7.68
C GLY A 29 8.09 -1.04 -8.72
N GLU A 30 8.95 -2.03 -8.53
CA GLU A 30 9.08 -3.18 -9.43
C GLU A 30 7.86 -4.11 -9.39
N ASN A 31 7.71 -4.95 -10.41
CA ASN A 31 6.69 -6.00 -10.43
C ASN A 31 6.87 -6.93 -9.21
N ALA A 32 5.78 -7.45 -8.68
CA ALA A 32 5.73 -8.26 -7.45
C ALA A 32 6.10 -7.57 -6.12
N TRP A 33 6.43 -6.27 -6.10
CA TRP A 33 6.71 -5.53 -4.86
C TRP A 33 5.50 -5.36 -3.91
N GLY A 34 4.29 -5.75 -4.34
CA GLY A 34 3.08 -5.67 -3.51
C GLY A 34 2.17 -4.48 -3.80
N LYS A 35 2.45 -3.66 -4.82
CA LYS A 35 1.62 -2.50 -5.22
C LYS A 35 0.15 -2.87 -5.44
N SER A 36 -0.11 -3.93 -6.22
CA SER A 36 -1.48 -4.40 -6.46
C SER A 36 -2.13 -5.00 -5.21
N SER A 37 -1.34 -5.56 -4.29
CA SER A 37 -1.84 -6.05 -3.00
C SER A 37 -2.34 -4.91 -2.09
N LEU A 38 -1.89 -3.67 -2.29
CA LEU A 38 -2.35 -2.51 -1.54
C LEU A 38 -3.74 -2.02 -1.99
N LEU A 39 -4.17 -2.38 -3.19
CA LEU A 39 -5.37 -1.83 -3.83
C LEU A 39 -6.45 -2.89 -4.12
N ASN A 40 -6.11 -4.19 -4.05
CA ASN A 40 -7.02 -5.30 -4.33
C ASN A 40 -7.32 -6.12 -3.08
N ASN A 41 -8.56 -6.64 -2.98
CA ASN A 41 -9.01 -7.57 -1.94
C ASN A 41 -8.44 -9.00 -2.11
#